data_AF-A0AAU6A1G9-F1
#
_entry.id   AF-A0AAU6A1G9-F1
#
_cell.length_a   1.000
_cell.length_b   1.000
_cell.length_c   1.000
_cell.angle_alpha   90.00
_cell.angle_beta   90.00
_cell.angle_gamma   90.00
#
_symmetry.space_group_name_H-M   'P 1'
#
loop_
_entity.id
_entity.type
_entity.pdbx_description
1 polymer ?
#
loop_
_entity_poly.entity_id
_entity_poly.type
_entity_poly.pdbx_seq_one_letter_code
_entity_poly.pdbx_strand_id
1 'polypeptide(L)'
;MATLPNPLPSLAADPSGRALGLQLPPGRLIDTGGTSHALKAVGEDEGPWHEPLLWHAEAPAAPGDWATLGSAPRTAGLLPLLIDVGGSQGGPEEWELMPEEVSYPGDHDADEVLAEYWEEYAEDELELDADADHPGKETIGELFDEAEEFAETIAPHGVQWPGLAPATPSEADPDDRATEVADSLASGGSWLKDPRLALVPARRSADIPAAIGWSGPVNYEGDVARLCAVLRSWEDRFGIRVVALTFDQLVLSVAAPPTTTAEAEAVAAEHFAFCPDNITQGEGETLRAYAADEVLGKRVWSFWWD
;
A
#
# COMPACT_ATOMS: atom_id res chain seq x y z
N MET A 1 5.14 12.06 20.27
CA MET A 1 4.51 10.78 19.90
C MET A 1 4.38 9.93 21.16
N ALA A 2 3.16 9.55 21.57
CA ALA A 2 3.02 8.45 22.53
C ALA A 2 3.08 7.16 21.70
N THR A 3 4.29 6.73 21.36
CA THR A 3 4.51 5.43 20.72
C THR A 3 3.95 4.38 21.67
N LEU A 4 3.09 3.49 21.15
CA LEU A 4 2.81 2.28 21.90
C LEU A 4 4.14 1.56 22.12
N PRO A 5 4.34 0.91 23.28
CA PRO A 5 5.51 0.09 23.48
C PRO A 5 5.57 -0.95 22.36
N ASN A 6 6.65 -0.96 21.59
CA ASN A 6 6.87 -1.98 20.59
C ASN A 6 6.99 -3.35 21.32
N PRO A 7 6.09 -4.31 21.06
CA PRO A 7 6.11 -5.60 21.74
C PRO A 7 7.10 -6.59 21.10
N LEU A 8 7.59 -6.32 19.88
CA LEU A 8 8.46 -7.23 19.14
C LEU A 8 9.78 -7.59 19.84
N PRO A 9 10.47 -6.68 20.57
CA PRO A 9 11.66 -7.05 21.34
C PRO A 9 11.46 -8.23 22.30
N SER A 10 10.22 -8.46 22.77
CA SER A 10 9.93 -9.60 23.66
C SER A 10 10.05 -10.96 22.95
N LEU A 11 9.89 -10.99 21.62
CA LEU A 11 10.02 -12.22 20.81
C LEU A 11 11.46 -12.73 20.73
N ALA A 12 12.47 -11.88 20.99
CA ALA A 12 13.85 -12.33 21.07
C ALA A 12 14.08 -13.28 22.27
N ALA A 13 13.39 -13.03 23.39
CA ALA A 13 13.46 -13.85 24.60
C ALA A 13 12.42 -14.97 24.65
N ASP A 14 11.26 -14.77 24.00
CA ASP A 14 10.20 -15.78 23.83
C ASP A 14 9.76 -15.84 22.36
N PRO A 15 10.50 -16.57 21.50
CA PRO A 15 10.19 -16.67 20.06
C PRO A 15 8.81 -17.26 19.76
N SER A 16 8.20 -17.97 20.70
CA SER A 16 6.85 -18.51 20.55
C SER A 16 5.75 -17.46 20.79
N GLY A 17 6.11 -16.29 21.33
CA GLY A 17 5.20 -15.19 21.62
C GLY A 17 4.19 -15.47 22.75
N ARG A 18 4.41 -16.49 23.59
CA ARG A 18 3.49 -16.88 24.67
C ARG A 18 3.29 -15.77 25.68
N ALA A 19 4.31 -14.98 25.98
CA ALA A 19 4.21 -13.81 26.84
C ALA A 19 3.22 -12.76 26.30
N LEU A 20 3.04 -12.71 24.98
CA LEU A 20 2.07 -11.86 24.28
C LEU A 20 0.73 -12.57 24.03
N GLY A 21 0.55 -13.80 24.52
CA GLY A 21 -0.63 -14.62 24.26
C GLY A 21 -0.67 -15.27 22.87
N LEU A 22 0.46 -15.33 22.17
CA LEU A 22 0.60 -15.88 20.82
C LEU A 22 1.12 -17.32 20.86
N GLN A 23 1.03 -18.00 19.72
CA GLN A 23 1.61 -19.32 19.45
C GLN A 23 2.30 -19.29 18.09
N LEU A 24 3.38 -18.53 17.99
CA LEU A 24 4.06 -18.29 16.72
C LEU A 24 4.89 -19.51 16.28
N PRO A 25 4.91 -19.83 14.98
CA PRO A 25 5.89 -20.76 14.43
C PRO A 25 7.31 -20.18 14.50
N PRO A 26 8.36 -20.96 14.13
CA PRO A 26 9.68 -20.39 13.88
C PRO A 26 9.61 -19.21 12.91
N GLY A 27 10.34 -18.15 13.24
CA GLY A 27 10.33 -16.89 12.52
C GLY A 27 11.49 -16.01 12.96
N ARG A 28 11.68 -14.90 12.26
CA ARG A 28 12.75 -13.95 12.53
C ARG A 28 12.20 -12.54 12.71
N LEU A 29 12.93 -11.77 13.50
CA LEU A 29 12.74 -10.33 13.64
C LEU A 29 13.52 -9.63 12.53
N ILE A 30 12.94 -8.58 11.97
CA ILE A 30 13.60 -7.66 11.06
C ILE A 30 13.93 -6.40 11.85
N ASP A 31 15.21 -6.15 12.03
CA ASP A 31 15.80 -5.03 12.77
C ASP A 31 16.75 -4.20 11.90
N THR A 32 16.76 -4.40 10.58
CA THR A 32 17.54 -3.59 9.65
C THR A 32 16.67 -2.46 9.10
N GLY A 33 16.94 -1.22 9.51
CA GLY A 33 16.59 -0.06 8.71
C GLY A 33 17.49 -0.05 7.47
N GLY A 34 16.95 0.29 6.31
CA GLY A 34 17.74 0.45 5.10
C GLY A 34 18.81 1.52 5.32
N THR A 35 20.05 1.24 4.92
CA THR A 35 21.00 2.34 4.68
C THR A 35 20.63 2.91 3.30
N SER A 36 20.14 4.15 3.26
CA SER A 36 19.96 4.86 1.99
C SER A 36 21.20 4.67 1.11
N HIS A 37 21.03 4.31 -0.16
CA HIS A 37 22.14 4.22 -1.11
C HIS A 37 22.99 5.51 -1.18
N ALA A 38 22.42 6.66 -0.79
CA ALA A 38 23.12 7.94 -0.67
C ALA A 38 24.11 7.99 0.52
N LEU A 39 23.86 7.23 1.59
CA LEU A 39 24.70 7.17 2.79
C LEU A 39 25.82 6.12 2.69
N LYS A 40 25.76 5.13 1.78
CA LYS A 40 26.89 4.19 1.53
C LYS A 40 28.21 4.89 1.16
N ALA A 41 28.16 6.14 0.70
CA ALA A 41 29.35 6.95 0.40
C ALA A 41 30.04 7.52 1.67
N VAL A 42 29.37 7.51 2.82
CA VAL A 42 29.90 7.87 4.13
C VAL A 42 29.95 6.56 4.92
N GLY A 43 31.14 6.06 5.25
CA GLY A 43 31.36 4.72 5.81
C GLY A 43 30.81 4.46 7.22
N GLU A 44 29.61 4.93 7.51
CA GLU A 44 28.84 4.68 8.71
C GLU A 44 27.81 3.61 8.36
N ASP A 45 28.18 2.34 8.57
CA ASP A 45 27.19 1.29 8.81
C ASP A 45 26.34 1.79 9.98
N GLU A 46 25.17 2.36 9.70
CA GLU A 46 24.17 2.53 10.73
C GLU A 46 23.82 1.12 11.19
N GLY A 47 24.13 0.83 12.45
CA GLY A 47 23.87 -0.48 13.05
C GLY A 47 22.38 -0.85 12.98
N PRO A 48 22.00 -2.06 13.43
CA PRO A 48 20.60 -2.46 13.45
C PRO A 48 19.72 -1.38 14.10
N TRP A 49 18.58 -1.12 13.46
CA TRP A 49 17.53 -0.23 13.93
C TRP A 49 17.24 -0.54 15.39
N HIS A 50 17.05 0.50 16.19
CA HIS A 50 17.05 0.36 17.66
C HIS A 50 15.95 -0.58 18.18
N GLU A 51 14.88 -0.80 17.40
CA GLU A 51 13.80 -1.73 17.71
C GLU A 51 13.40 -2.55 16.46
N PRO A 52 12.96 -3.81 16.58
CA PRO A 52 12.48 -4.56 15.42
C PRO A 52 11.25 -3.91 14.78
N LEU A 53 11.22 -3.86 13.44
CA LEU A 53 10.14 -3.28 12.64
C LEU A 53 9.01 -4.26 12.40
N LEU A 54 9.34 -5.53 12.13
CA LEU A 54 8.37 -6.60 11.97
C LEU A 54 8.95 -7.95 12.38
N TRP A 55 8.07 -8.90 12.66
CA TRP A 55 8.41 -10.32 12.74
C TRP A 55 7.77 -11.03 11.55
N HIS A 56 8.43 -12.05 10.97
CA HIS A 56 7.76 -12.94 10.04
C HIS A 56 8.18 -14.40 10.20
N ALA A 57 7.30 -15.30 9.81
CA ALA A 57 7.50 -16.74 9.84
C ALA A 57 8.57 -17.18 8.83
N GLU A 58 9.31 -18.23 9.18
CA GLU A 58 10.28 -18.90 8.29
C GLU A 58 9.62 -19.89 7.32
N ALA A 59 8.39 -20.33 7.60
CA ALA A 59 7.62 -21.23 6.75
C ALA A 59 6.69 -20.43 5.82
N PRO A 60 6.38 -20.92 4.60
CA PRO A 60 5.43 -20.25 3.74
C PRO A 60 4.06 -20.23 4.42
N ALA A 61 3.34 -19.12 4.28
CA ALA A 61 1.98 -19.01 4.79
C ALA A 61 1.09 -20.04 4.10
N ALA A 62 0.26 -20.72 4.88
CA ALA A 62 -0.77 -21.61 4.41
C ALA A 62 -2.17 -21.03 4.71
N PRO A 63 -3.21 -21.41 3.93
CA PRO A 63 -4.58 -21.04 4.24
C PRO A 63 -4.95 -21.47 5.68
N GLY A 64 -5.53 -20.55 6.44
CA GLY A 64 -5.89 -20.71 7.84
C GLY A 64 -4.85 -20.20 8.84
N ASP A 65 -3.63 -19.90 8.43
CA ASP A 65 -2.58 -19.38 9.34
C ASP A 65 -2.97 -18.01 9.90
N TRP A 66 -3.49 -17.12 9.04
CA TRP A 66 -4.00 -15.80 9.44
C TRP A 66 -5.16 -15.92 10.41
N ALA A 67 -6.14 -16.78 10.10
CA ALA A 67 -7.31 -17.01 10.95
C ALA A 67 -6.91 -17.56 12.34
N THR A 68 -5.87 -18.40 12.39
CA THR A 68 -5.38 -19.04 13.62
C THR A 68 -4.81 -18.04 14.62
N LEU A 69 -4.31 -16.89 14.15
CA LEU A 69 -3.87 -15.80 15.03
C LEU A 69 -5.02 -15.19 15.85
N GLY A 70 -6.23 -15.16 15.27
CA GLY A 70 -7.40 -14.53 15.87
C GLY A 70 -7.13 -13.08 16.32
N SER A 71 -7.70 -12.69 17.47
CA SER A 71 -7.55 -11.34 18.03
C SER A 71 -6.30 -11.14 18.91
N ALA A 72 -5.49 -12.19 19.10
CA ALA A 72 -4.37 -12.16 20.04
C ALA A 72 -3.28 -11.15 19.63
N PRO A 73 -2.82 -11.09 18.36
CA PRO A 73 -1.87 -10.06 17.94
C PRO A 73 -2.38 -8.65 18.22
N ARG A 74 -3.64 -8.36 17.84
CA ARG A 74 -4.23 -7.03 18.02
C ARG A 74 -4.26 -6.61 19.49
N THR A 75 -4.53 -7.56 20.39
CA THR A 75 -4.50 -7.33 21.85
C THR A 75 -3.08 -7.01 22.35
N ALA A 76 -2.06 -7.58 21.70
CA ALA A 76 -0.65 -7.30 21.97
C ALA A 76 -0.12 -6.03 21.26
N GLY A 77 -0.95 -5.35 20.45
CA GLY A 77 -0.52 -4.19 19.65
C GLY A 77 0.20 -4.56 18.36
N LEU A 78 -0.02 -5.78 17.85
CA LEU A 78 0.51 -6.29 16.59
C LEU A 78 -0.62 -6.51 15.59
N LEU A 79 -0.36 -6.24 14.31
CA LEU A 79 -1.29 -6.53 13.23
C LEU A 79 -0.68 -7.57 12.27
N PRO A 80 -1.49 -8.55 11.82
CA PRO A 80 -1.05 -9.51 10.83
C PRO A 80 -0.86 -8.87 9.45
N LEU A 81 0.09 -9.41 8.69
CA LEU A 81 0.42 -9.02 7.33
C LEU A 81 0.98 -10.25 6.58
N LEU A 82 0.78 -10.34 5.27
CA LEU A 82 1.55 -11.24 4.41
C LEU A 82 2.66 -10.45 3.76
N ILE A 83 3.88 -11.00 3.73
CA ILE A 83 4.98 -10.44 2.96
C ILE A 83 5.46 -11.45 1.92
N ASP A 84 5.78 -11.01 0.70
CA ASP A 84 6.40 -11.91 -0.28
C ASP A 84 7.92 -11.81 -0.21
N VAL A 85 8.59 -12.92 0.11
CA VAL A 85 10.07 -12.97 0.14
C VAL A 85 10.65 -13.67 -1.10
N GLY A 86 9.80 -14.09 -2.04
CA GLY A 86 10.21 -14.78 -3.27
C GLY A 86 10.41 -13.83 -4.46
N GLY A 87 10.21 -12.53 -4.26
CA GLY A 87 10.44 -11.48 -5.27
C GLY A 87 11.88 -11.41 -5.74
N SER A 88 12.12 -10.76 -6.88
CA SER A 88 13.49 -10.53 -7.39
C SER A 88 14.31 -9.58 -6.51
N GLN A 89 13.63 -8.82 -5.64
CA GLN A 89 14.16 -7.82 -4.72
C GLN A 89 14.28 -8.39 -3.30
N GLY A 90 14.14 -9.71 -3.15
CA GLY A 90 14.31 -10.39 -1.88
C GLY A 90 13.21 -10.11 -0.86
N GLY A 91 13.54 -10.36 0.40
CA GLY A 91 12.67 -10.12 1.54
C GLY A 91 12.84 -8.74 2.17
N PRO A 92 12.11 -8.44 3.26
CA PRO A 92 12.11 -7.13 3.93
C PRO A 92 13.49 -6.64 4.40
N GLU A 93 14.47 -7.52 4.55
CA GLU A 93 15.87 -7.17 4.80
C GLU A 93 16.53 -6.38 3.65
N GLU A 94 16.01 -6.52 2.43
CA GLU A 94 16.52 -5.90 1.20
C GLU A 94 15.61 -4.75 0.72
N TRP A 95 14.47 -4.51 1.36
CA TRP A 95 13.49 -3.50 0.95
C TRP A 95 13.87 -2.06 1.34
N GLU A 96 15.02 -1.83 1.96
CA GLU A 96 15.46 -0.50 2.39
C GLU A 96 14.41 0.27 3.20
N LEU A 97 13.93 -0.34 4.29
CA LEU A 97 12.92 0.24 5.17
C LEU A 97 13.42 1.51 5.90
N MET A 98 12.72 2.64 5.80
CA MET A 98 13.17 3.96 6.32
C MET A 98 12.18 4.57 7.33
N PRO A 99 11.95 3.95 8.51
CA PRO A 99 10.95 4.41 9.49
C PRO A 99 11.19 5.82 10.06
N GLU A 100 12.40 6.37 9.92
CA GLU A 100 12.76 7.72 10.40
C GLU A 100 12.46 8.85 9.42
N GLU A 101 12.37 8.52 8.14
CA GLU A 101 12.02 9.48 7.07
C GLU A 101 10.50 9.65 6.95
N VAL A 102 9.73 8.83 7.66
CA VAL A 102 8.27 8.81 7.62
C VAL A 102 7.67 9.74 8.67
N SER A 103 6.79 10.63 8.22
CA SER A 103 6.05 11.51 9.13
C SER A 103 4.88 10.77 9.80
N TYR A 104 4.04 11.46 10.59
CA TYR A 104 2.90 10.81 11.22
C TYR A 104 1.68 10.83 10.27
N PRO A 105 1.05 9.69 9.94
CA PRO A 105 -0.10 9.67 9.02
C PRO A 105 -1.34 10.44 9.48
N GLY A 106 -1.36 10.94 10.73
CA GLY A 106 -2.46 11.77 11.24
C GLY A 106 -2.23 13.26 11.10
N ASP A 107 -1.06 13.65 10.61
CA ASP A 107 -0.73 15.05 10.31
C ASP A 107 -1.16 15.43 8.88
N HIS A 108 -1.62 14.48 8.07
CA HIS A 108 -2.05 14.67 6.68
C HIS A 108 -3.56 14.46 6.53
N ASP A 109 -4.19 15.22 5.62
CA ASP A 109 -5.58 15.04 5.21
C ASP A 109 -5.66 14.27 3.88
N ALA A 110 -6.56 13.28 3.81
CA ALA A 110 -6.64 12.40 2.65
C ALA A 110 -7.19 13.09 1.39
N ASP A 111 -8.10 14.05 1.53
CA ASP A 111 -8.64 14.79 0.38
C ASP A 111 -7.60 15.76 -0.16
N GLU A 112 -6.86 16.44 0.72
CA GLU A 112 -5.75 17.32 0.32
C GLU A 112 -4.62 16.53 -0.37
N VAL A 113 -4.21 15.38 0.19
CA VAL A 113 -3.17 14.53 -0.41
C VAL A 113 -3.56 14.04 -1.80
N LEU A 114 -4.79 13.53 -1.99
CA LEU A 114 -5.24 13.05 -3.30
C LEU A 114 -5.46 14.20 -4.29
N ALA A 115 -5.90 15.37 -3.82
CA ALA A 115 -6.02 16.55 -4.67
C ALA A 115 -4.64 16.98 -5.20
N GLU A 116 -3.62 17.04 -4.34
CA GLU A 116 -2.25 17.37 -4.73
C GLU A 116 -1.72 16.39 -5.78
N TYR A 117 -1.86 15.08 -5.54
CA TYR A 117 -1.42 14.06 -6.49
C TYR A 117 -2.15 14.11 -7.83
N TRP A 118 -3.46 14.38 -7.81
CA TRP A 118 -4.25 14.53 -9.03
C TRP A 118 -3.81 15.76 -9.83
N GLU A 119 -3.57 16.88 -9.15
CA GLU A 119 -3.11 18.12 -9.76
C GLU A 119 -1.70 17.98 -10.33
N GLU A 120 -0.76 17.37 -9.59
CA GLU A 120 0.61 17.11 -10.05
C GLU A 120 0.62 16.23 -11.31
N TYR A 121 -0.15 15.13 -11.31
CA TYR A 121 -0.24 14.27 -12.49
C TYR A 121 -0.87 15.00 -13.69
N ALA A 122 -1.91 15.80 -13.45
CA ALA A 122 -2.52 16.60 -14.52
C ALA A 122 -1.57 17.69 -15.04
N GLU A 123 -0.74 18.29 -14.18
CA GLU A 123 0.28 19.27 -14.59
C GLU A 123 1.39 18.61 -15.40
N ASP A 124 1.92 17.46 -14.97
CA ASP A 124 2.98 16.75 -15.69
C ASP A 124 2.55 16.37 -17.13
N GLU A 125 1.35 15.83 -17.30
CA GLU A 125 0.79 15.50 -18.62
C GLU A 125 0.60 16.76 -19.49
N LEU A 126 0.13 17.86 -18.88
CA LEU A 126 -0.06 19.14 -19.59
C LEU A 126 1.25 19.92 -19.83
N GLU A 127 2.31 19.67 -19.06
CA GLU A 127 3.64 20.25 -19.26
C GLU A 127 4.44 19.48 -20.32
N LEU A 128 4.24 18.16 -20.42
CA LEU A 128 4.70 17.36 -21.57
C LEU A 128 4.14 17.92 -22.89
N ASP A 129 2.90 18.42 -22.88
CA ASP A 129 2.29 19.15 -24.02
C ASP A 129 2.95 20.53 -24.29
N ALA A 130 3.54 21.18 -23.28
CA ALA A 130 4.02 22.56 -23.37
C ALA A 130 5.51 22.67 -23.75
N ASP A 131 6.34 21.69 -23.37
CA ASP A 131 7.80 21.70 -23.62
C ASP A 131 8.21 21.14 -25.00
N ALA A 132 7.23 20.81 -25.85
CA ALA A 132 7.41 20.46 -27.26
C ALA A 132 7.85 21.63 -28.17
N ASP A 133 8.29 22.77 -27.62
CA ASP A 133 8.89 23.88 -28.37
C ASP A 133 10.37 23.59 -28.69
N HIS A 134 10.64 22.42 -29.27
CA HIS A 134 11.89 22.14 -29.96
C HIS A 134 11.85 22.82 -31.35
N PRO A 135 12.75 23.77 -31.67
CA PRO A 135 12.74 24.45 -32.96
C PRO A 135 13.34 23.53 -34.02
N GLY A 136 12.57 22.56 -34.49
CA GLY A 136 13.04 21.64 -35.53
C GLY A 136 12.26 20.33 -35.65
N LYS A 137 10.98 20.44 -36.06
CA LYS A 137 10.03 19.35 -36.39
C LYS A 137 9.37 18.67 -35.17
N GLU A 138 8.11 18.98 -34.94
CA GLU A 138 6.99 18.02 -34.85
C GLU A 138 5.67 18.77 -34.72
N THR A 139 4.57 18.06 -34.90
CA THR A 139 3.39 18.54 -35.60
C THR A 139 2.34 19.00 -34.61
N ILE A 140 1.72 20.17 -34.82
CA ILE A 140 0.63 20.68 -33.96
C ILE A 140 -0.49 19.64 -33.72
N GLY A 141 -0.64 18.61 -34.56
CA GLY A 141 -1.60 17.52 -34.36
C GLY A 141 -1.24 16.52 -33.26
N GLU A 142 0.03 16.20 -33.04
CA GLU A 142 0.45 15.20 -32.04
C GLU A 142 0.17 15.71 -30.60
N LEU A 143 0.31 17.02 -30.38
CA LEU A 143 0.01 17.70 -29.10
C LEU A 143 -1.48 17.82 -28.76
N PHE A 144 -2.37 17.81 -29.77
CA PHE A 144 -3.81 17.76 -29.51
C PHE A 144 -4.27 16.32 -29.25
N ASP A 145 -3.58 15.33 -29.80
CA ASP A 145 -3.92 13.92 -29.65
C ASP A 145 -3.56 13.42 -28.23
N GLU A 146 -2.42 13.85 -27.65
CA GLU A 146 -1.97 13.47 -26.28
C GLU A 146 -2.87 14.06 -25.17
N ALA A 147 -3.20 15.36 -25.23
CA ALA A 147 -4.14 15.97 -24.29
C ALA A 147 -5.57 15.37 -24.38
N GLU A 148 -6.01 14.98 -25.59
CA GLU A 148 -7.28 14.27 -25.78
C GLU A 148 -7.22 12.84 -25.20
N GLU A 149 -6.08 12.16 -25.30
CA GLU A 149 -5.83 10.83 -24.72
C GLU A 149 -5.82 10.86 -23.18
N PHE A 150 -5.18 11.87 -22.56
CA PHE A 150 -5.24 12.05 -21.11
C PHE A 150 -6.68 12.34 -20.64
N ALA A 151 -7.40 13.23 -21.33
CA ALA A 151 -8.79 13.54 -21.01
C ALA A 151 -9.71 12.32 -21.17
N GLU A 152 -9.46 11.45 -22.16
CA GLU A 152 -10.15 10.18 -22.32
C GLU A 152 -9.82 9.21 -21.19
N THR A 153 -8.55 9.15 -20.78
CA THR A 153 -8.06 8.29 -19.68
C THR A 153 -8.78 8.59 -18.38
N ILE A 154 -8.91 9.87 -17.99
CA ILE A 154 -9.52 10.25 -16.70
C ILE A 154 -11.05 10.45 -16.75
N ALA A 155 -11.69 10.31 -17.92
CA ALA A 155 -13.14 10.44 -18.05
C ALA A 155 -13.89 9.46 -17.11
N PRO A 156 -15.04 9.83 -16.51
CA PRO A 156 -15.83 11.05 -16.73
C PRO A 156 -15.30 12.31 -16.04
N HIS A 157 -14.22 12.19 -15.28
CA HIS A 157 -13.63 13.31 -14.57
C HIS A 157 -12.82 14.19 -15.55
N GLY A 158 -12.55 15.42 -15.12
CA GLY A 158 -11.66 16.32 -15.87
C GLY A 158 -10.43 16.61 -15.03
N VAL A 159 -9.58 17.53 -15.49
CA VAL A 159 -8.32 17.89 -14.82
C VAL A 159 -8.47 18.39 -13.37
N GLN A 160 -9.68 18.75 -12.95
CA GLN A 160 -9.94 19.15 -11.56
C GLN A 160 -10.26 17.94 -10.68
N TRP A 161 -9.64 17.88 -9.51
CA TRP A 161 -9.90 16.84 -8.51
C TRP A 161 -11.41 16.68 -8.22
N PRO A 162 -12.00 15.49 -8.45
CA PRO A 162 -13.42 15.27 -8.22
C PRO A 162 -13.86 15.18 -6.75
N GLY A 163 -12.92 15.08 -5.81
CA GLY A 163 -13.20 14.90 -4.38
C GLY A 163 -13.32 13.43 -3.97
N LEU A 164 -13.24 13.18 -2.65
CA LEU A 164 -13.44 11.85 -2.09
C LEU A 164 -14.82 11.25 -2.41
N ALA A 165 -14.81 9.98 -2.81
CA ALA A 165 -15.99 9.14 -2.93
C ALA A 165 -16.71 8.99 -1.58
N PRO A 166 -18.05 8.91 -1.57
CA PRO A 166 -18.80 8.67 -0.34
C PRO A 166 -18.51 7.28 0.23
N ALA A 167 -18.68 7.14 1.56
CA ALA A 167 -18.58 5.84 2.21
C ALA A 167 -19.66 4.86 1.73
N THR A 168 -19.28 3.60 1.59
CA THR A 168 -20.22 2.50 1.26
C THR A 168 -20.58 1.77 2.55
N PRO A 169 -21.87 1.64 2.90
CA PRO A 169 -22.27 0.86 4.07
C PRO A 169 -22.05 -0.64 3.82
N SER A 170 -21.54 -1.36 4.81
CA SER A 170 -21.46 -2.82 4.79
C SER A 170 -21.74 -3.40 6.16
N GLU A 171 -22.35 -4.58 6.18
CA GLU A 171 -22.52 -5.40 7.39
C GLU A 171 -21.38 -6.41 7.56
N ALA A 172 -20.46 -6.51 6.59
CA ALA A 172 -19.32 -7.41 6.69
C ALA A 172 -18.30 -6.89 7.70
N ASP A 173 -17.79 -7.76 8.56
CA ASP A 173 -16.67 -7.43 9.43
C ASP A 173 -15.37 -7.31 8.60
N PRO A 174 -14.65 -6.18 8.68
CA PRO A 174 -13.41 -5.99 7.95
C PRO A 174 -12.31 -7.00 8.27
N ASP A 175 -12.23 -7.49 9.50
CA ASP A 175 -11.19 -8.44 9.92
C ASP A 175 -11.53 -9.86 9.40
N ASP A 176 -12.82 -10.22 9.32
CA ASP A 176 -13.26 -11.45 8.65
C ASP A 176 -12.94 -11.40 7.15
N ARG A 177 -13.22 -10.25 6.50
CA ARG A 177 -12.90 -10.03 5.09
C ARG A 177 -11.39 -10.12 4.82
N ALA A 178 -10.57 -9.53 5.68
CA ALA A 178 -9.11 -9.63 5.58
C ALA A 178 -8.62 -11.07 5.70
N THR A 179 -9.23 -11.86 6.59
CA THR A 179 -8.92 -13.28 6.75
C THR A 179 -9.23 -14.07 5.48
N GLU A 180 -10.39 -13.85 4.86
CA GLU A 180 -10.75 -14.50 3.59
C GLU A 180 -9.77 -14.16 2.45
N VAL A 181 -9.35 -12.90 2.35
CA VAL A 181 -8.39 -12.46 1.32
C VAL A 181 -7.00 -13.02 1.58
N ALA A 182 -6.52 -13.01 2.84
CA ALA A 182 -5.24 -13.59 3.22
C ALA A 182 -5.18 -15.10 2.91
N ASP A 183 -6.26 -15.85 3.18
CA ASP A 183 -6.35 -17.27 2.82
C ASP A 183 -6.26 -17.50 1.31
N SER A 184 -6.90 -16.64 0.52
CA SER A 184 -6.82 -16.69 -0.94
C SER A 184 -5.38 -16.42 -1.43
N LEU A 185 -4.71 -15.43 -0.85
CA LEU A 185 -3.34 -15.05 -1.20
C LEU A 185 -2.29 -16.10 -0.76
N ALA A 186 -2.53 -16.79 0.34
CA ALA A 186 -1.70 -17.90 0.83
C ALA A 186 -2.00 -19.23 0.10
N SER A 187 -3.07 -19.31 -0.69
CA SER A 187 -3.40 -20.50 -1.45
C SER A 187 -2.51 -20.66 -2.69
N GLY A 188 -2.24 -21.91 -3.08
CA GLY A 188 -1.43 -22.19 -4.28
C GLY A 188 -2.10 -21.65 -5.54
N GLY A 189 -1.37 -20.82 -6.30
CA GLY A 189 -1.87 -20.15 -7.51
C GLY A 189 -2.05 -18.63 -7.37
N SER A 190 -1.82 -18.08 -6.17
CA SER A 190 -1.57 -16.64 -6.00
C SER A 190 -0.33 -16.19 -6.78
N TRP A 191 -0.26 -14.90 -7.11
CA TRP A 191 0.90 -14.30 -7.75
C TRP A 191 2.06 -14.05 -6.78
N LEU A 192 1.79 -14.06 -5.46
CA LEU A 192 2.83 -14.03 -4.42
C LEU A 192 3.69 -15.30 -4.54
N LYS A 193 5.00 -15.12 -4.68
CA LYS A 193 5.93 -16.21 -5.00
C LYS A 193 6.22 -17.09 -3.78
N ASP A 194 6.44 -16.46 -2.64
CA ASP A 194 6.76 -17.10 -1.37
C ASP A 194 6.19 -16.29 -0.18
N PRO A 195 4.85 -16.26 -0.03
CA PRO A 195 4.19 -15.46 1.00
C PRO A 195 4.53 -15.97 2.39
N ARG A 196 4.85 -15.06 3.32
CA ARG A 196 5.15 -15.33 4.73
C ARG A 196 4.18 -14.58 5.62
N LEU A 197 3.71 -15.24 6.67
CA LEU A 197 2.95 -14.57 7.72
C LEU A 197 3.88 -13.64 8.52
N ALA A 198 3.48 -12.40 8.69
CA ALA A 198 4.19 -11.37 9.42
C ALA A 198 3.32 -10.69 10.48
N LEU A 199 3.96 -10.06 11.46
CA LEU A 199 3.36 -9.27 12.51
C LEU A 199 4.08 -7.91 12.61
N VAL A 200 3.30 -6.83 12.56
CA VAL A 200 3.79 -5.44 12.55
C VAL A 200 3.24 -4.69 13.77
N PRO A 201 4.05 -3.90 14.50
CA PRO A 201 3.59 -3.10 15.62
C PRO A 201 2.82 -1.87 15.11
N ALA A 202 1.50 -1.98 15.04
CA ALA A 202 0.62 -0.92 14.55
C ALA A 202 -0.72 -0.93 15.29
N ARG A 203 -1.35 0.25 15.41
CA ARG A 203 -2.70 0.39 16.00
C ARG A 203 -3.81 0.14 15.02
N ARG A 204 -3.52 0.44 13.77
CA ARG A 204 -4.47 0.57 12.68
C ARG A 204 -3.86 -0.08 11.46
N SER A 205 -4.66 -0.80 10.67
CA SER A 205 -4.14 -1.58 9.54
C SER A 205 -3.57 -0.66 8.46
N ALA A 206 -4.22 0.48 8.24
CA ALA A 206 -3.75 1.53 7.34
C ALA A 206 -2.37 2.12 7.71
N ASP A 207 -1.92 1.97 8.97
CA ASP A 207 -0.64 2.53 9.43
C ASP A 207 0.53 1.56 9.23
N ILE A 208 0.28 0.33 8.79
CA ILE A 208 1.31 -0.70 8.65
C ILE A 208 2.49 -0.23 7.77
N PRO A 209 2.27 0.36 6.57
CA PRO A 209 3.39 0.80 5.73
C PRO A 209 4.26 1.86 6.42
N ALA A 210 3.64 2.87 7.03
CA ALA A 210 4.36 3.90 7.79
C ALA A 210 5.09 3.35 9.02
N ALA A 211 4.49 2.38 9.74
CA ALA A 211 5.08 1.78 10.93
C ALA A 211 6.40 1.06 10.65
N ILE A 212 6.56 0.50 9.44
CA ILE A 212 7.80 -0.18 9.02
C ILE A 212 8.68 0.69 8.13
N GLY A 213 8.27 1.89 7.76
CA GLY A 213 9.01 2.71 6.80
C GLY A 213 9.06 2.12 5.39
N TRP A 214 7.95 1.55 4.92
CA TRP A 214 7.90 0.90 3.61
C TRP A 214 8.15 1.91 2.47
N SER A 215 9.12 1.59 1.62
CA SER A 215 9.64 2.46 0.54
C SER A 215 9.20 2.03 -0.86
N GLY A 216 8.26 1.08 -0.98
CA GLY A 216 7.74 0.63 -2.28
C GLY A 216 7.32 1.75 -3.24
N PRO A 217 6.62 2.81 -2.80
CA PRO A 217 6.20 3.90 -3.67
C PRO A 217 7.25 5.01 -3.82
N VAL A 218 8.54 4.79 -3.49
CA VAL A 218 9.55 5.87 -3.38
C VAL A 218 9.76 6.71 -4.66
N ASN A 219 9.49 6.14 -5.84
CA ASN A 219 9.56 6.87 -7.11
C ASN A 219 8.37 7.83 -7.31
N TYR A 220 7.32 7.66 -6.51
CA TYR A 220 6.09 8.45 -6.56
C TYR A 220 5.92 9.34 -5.32
N GLU A 221 6.09 8.77 -4.12
CA GLU A 221 6.00 9.45 -2.83
C GLU A 221 7.10 8.98 -1.88
N GLY A 222 7.91 9.93 -1.40
CA GLY A 222 9.00 9.66 -0.45
C GLY A 222 8.54 9.53 1.01
N ASP A 223 7.40 10.14 1.38
CA ASP A 223 6.79 10.04 2.70
C ASP A 223 5.53 9.16 2.66
N VAL A 224 5.72 7.85 2.87
CA VAL A 224 4.63 6.85 2.85
C VAL A 224 3.51 7.13 3.87
N ALA A 225 3.73 8.03 4.85
CA ALA A 225 2.68 8.46 5.76
C ALA A 225 1.53 9.19 5.06
N ARG A 226 1.81 9.90 3.96
CA ARG A 226 0.80 10.58 3.13
C ARG A 226 -0.15 9.56 2.51
N LEU A 227 0.39 8.49 1.93
CA LEU A 227 -0.40 7.35 1.45
C LEU A 227 -1.18 6.68 2.59
N CYS A 228 -0.57 6.50 3.76
CA CYS A 228 -1.28 5.95 4.92
C CYS A 228 -2.48 6.81 5.38
N ALA A 229 -2.45 8.14 5.17
CA ALA A 229 -3.61 8.99 5.43
C ALA A 229 -4.78 8.68 4.49
N VAL A 230 -4.50 8.41 3.21
CA VAL A 230 -5.51 7.91 2.25
C VAL A 230 -6.04 6.54 2.67
N LEU A 231 -5.14 5.61 3.03
CA LEU A 231 -5.52 4.29 3.55
C LEU A 231 -6.40 4.41 4.79
N ARG A 232 -6.16 5.39 5.67
CA ARG A 232 -7.01 5.65 6.84
C ARG A 232 -8.42 6.04 6.43
N SER A 233 -8.53 6.94 5.46
CA SER A 233 -9.81 7.36 4.89
C SER A 233 -10.57 6.17 4.29
N TRP A 234 -9.90 5.30 3.52
CA TRP A 234 -10.51 4.08 2.98
C TRP A 234 -10.85 3.06 4.05
N GLU A 235 -10.08 2.97 5.13
CA GLU A 235 -10.37 2.05 6.22
C GLU A 235 -11.65 2.47 6.95
N ASP A 236 -11.91 3.77 7.06
CA ASP A 236 -13.13 4.31 7.65
C ASP A 236 -14.33 4.24 6.69
N ARG A 237 -14.12 4.47 5.39
CA ARG A 237 -15.19 4.53 4.37
C ARG A 237 -15.58 3.19 3.77
N PHE A 238 -14.62 2.29 3.61
CA PHE A 238 -14.79 1.02 2.90
C PHE A 238 -14.39 -0.21 3.75
N GLY A 239 -13.90 0.02 4.96
CA GLY A 239 -13.47 -1.05 5.85
C GLY A 239 -12.27 -1.81 5.31
N ILE A 240 -11.31 -1.12 4.68
CA ILE A 240 -10.12 -1.80 4.14
C ILE A 240 -9.22 -2.36 5.23
N ARG A 241 -8.42 -3.37 4.87
CA ARG A 241 -7.26 -3.81 5.65
C ARG A 241 -6.09 -4.05 4.72
N VAL A 242 -4.92 -3.59 5.11
CA VAL A 242 -3.64 -3.97 4.48
C VAL A 242 -3.40 -5.45 4.79
N VAL A 243 -3.38 -6.27 3.75
CA VAL A 243 -3.26 -7.73 3.86
C VAL A 243 -1.94 -8.26 3.33
N ALA A 244 -1.35 -7.62 2.33
CA ALA A 244 -0.03 -7.99 1.85
C ALA A 244 0.82 -6.80 1.43
N LEU A 245 2.13 -6.94 1.61
CA LEU A 245 3.17 -6.08 1.04
C LEU A 245 4.20 -6.93 0.29
N THR A 246 4.70 -6.40 -0.81
CA THR A 246 5.96 -6.84 -1.42
C THR A 246 6.97 -5.70 -1.33
N PHE A 247 8.05 -5.77 -2.10
CA PHE A 247 8.97 -4.64 -2.27
C PHE A 247 8.22 -3.35 -2.67
N ASP A 248 7.31 -3.45 -3.64
CA ASP A 248 6.68 -2.35 -4.37
C ASP A 248 5.15 -2.51 -4.55
N GLN A 249 4.53 -3.57 -4.00
CA GLN A 249 3.09 -3.80 -4.11
C GLN A 249 2.39 -3.77 -2.76
N LEU A 250 1.20 -3.18 -2.77
CA LEU A 250 0.28 -3.11 -1.65
C LEU A 250 -1.02 -3.83 -2.02
N VAL A 251 -1.46 -4.76 -1.16
CA VAL A 251 -2.76 -5.42 -1.33
C VAL A 251 -3.67 -5.11 -0.15
N LEU A 252 -4.88 -4.68 -0.47
CA LEU A 252 -5.95 -4.37 0.48
C LEU A 252 -7.09 -5.37 0.33
N SER A 253 -7.66 -5.80 1.47
CA SER A 253 -9.00 -6.38 1.50
C SER A 253 -10.04 -5.28 1.68
N VAL A 254 -11.25 -5.45 1.13
CA VAL A 254 -12.31 -4.41 1.13
C VAL A 254 -13.62 -4.98 1.63
N ALA A 255 -14.11 -4.46 2.76
CA ALA A 255 -15.34 -4.95 3.40
C ALA A 255 -16.61 -4.38 2.76
N ALA A 256 -16.54 -3.16 2.23
CA ALA A 256 -17.65 -2.44 1.62
C ALA A 256 -17.29 -1.95 0.20
N PRO A 257 -17.15 -2.86 -0.77
CA PRO A 257 -16.77 -2.47 -2.12
C PRO A 257 -17.90 -1.67 -2.80
N PRO A 258 -17.58 -0.72 -3.70
CA PRO A 258 -18.57 -0.02 -4.53
C PRO A 258 -19.51 -0.99 -5.25
N THR A 259 -20.80 -0.68 -5.28
CA THR A 259 -21.82 -1.58 -5.86
C THR A 259 -22.49 -1.02 -7.11
N THR A 260 -22.26 0.25 -7.41
CA THR A 260 -22.73 0.92 -8.62
C THR A 260 -21.57 1.43 -9.45
N THR A 261 -21.77 1.57 -10.76
CA THR A 261 -20.76 2.12 -11.67
C THR A 261 -20.31 3.51 -11.25
N ALA A 262 -21.21 4.39 -10.82
CA ALA A 262 -20.86 5.75 -10.40
C ALA A 262 -20.01 5.77 -9.11
N GLU A 263 -20.30 4.89 -8.14
CA GLU A 263 -19.45 4.73 -6.95
C GLU A 263 -18.07 4.18 -7.34
N ALA A 264 -18.03 3.22 -8.26
CA ALA A 264 -16.77 2.62 -8.73
C ALA A 264 -15.91 3.62 -9.50
N GLU A 265 -16.50 4.46 -10.37
CA GLU A 265 -15.80 5.54 -11.07
C GLU A 265 -15.22 6.56 -10.08
N ALA A 266 -15.98 6.96 -9.05
CA ALA A 266 -15.49 7.87 -8.02
C ALA A 266 -14.31 7.28 -7.21
N VAL A 267 -14.38 6.00 -6.84
CA VAL A 267 -13.24 5.32 -6.16
C VAL A 267 -12.07 5.12 -7.11
N ALA A 268 -12.31 4.84 -8.39
CA ALA A 268 -11.26 4.73 -9.40
C ALA A 268 -10.50 6.05 -9.59
N ALA A 269 -11.15 7.21 -9.47
CA ALA A 269 -10.45 8.49 -9.45
C ALA A 269 -9.49 8.64 -8.26
N GLU A 270 -9.90 8.19 -7.07
CA GLU A 270 -8.99 8.12 -5.92
C GLU A 270 -7.84 7.13 -6.14
N HIS A 271 -8.10 5.97 -6.76
CA HIS A 271 -7.05 5.01 -7.10
C HIS A 271 -6.05 5.58 -8.10
N PHE A 272 -6.53 6.32 -9.11
CA PHE A 272 -5.69 6.99 -10.08
C PHE A 272 -4.77 8.00 -9.40
N ALA A 273 -5.30 8.89 -8.56
CA ALA A 273 -4.49 9.82 -7.77
C ALA A 273 -3.57 9.12 -6.76
N PHE A 274 -3.90 7.93 -6.29
CA PHE A 274 -3.07 7.22 -5.30
C PHE A 274 -1.94 6.41 -5.94
N CYS A 275 -2.18 5.88 -7.14
CA CYS A 275 -1.30 4.98 -7.88
C CYS A 275 -1.70 5.00 -9.36
N PRO A 276 -1.21 5.97 -10.13
CA PRO A 276 -1.55 6.12 -11.55
C PRO A 276 -1.19 4.91 -12.40
N ASP A 277 -0.07 4.25 -12.07
CA ASP A 277 0.49 3.08 -12.79
C ASP A 277 -0.51 1.94 -12.98
N ASN A 278 -1.44 1.77 -12.03
CA ASN A 278 -2.51 0.77 -12.14
C ASN A 278 -3.41 0.95 -13.37
N ILE A 279 -3.51 2.17 -13.89
CA ILE A 279 -4.35 2.54 -15.03
C ILE A 279 -3.47 2.80 -16.26
N THR A 280 -2.42 3.61 -16.12
CA THR A 280 -1.58 4.02 -17.26
C THR A 280 -0.65 2.92 -17.76
N GLN A 281 -0.31 1.96 -16.91
CA GLN A 281 0.49 0.78 -17.26
C GLN A 281 -0.31 -0.54 -17.15
N GLY A 282 -1.60 -0.45 -16.79
CA GLY A 282 -2.49 -1.59 -16.61
C GLY A 282 -3.19 -2.06 -17.89
N GLU A 283 -3.98 -3.14 -17.80
CA GLU A 283 -4.78 -3.63 -18.93
C GLU A 283 -5.99 -2.74 -19.24
N GLY A 284 -6.37 -1.86 -18.32
CA GLY A 284 -7.47 -0.90 -18.46
C GLY A 284 -6.94 0.50 -18.70
N GLU A 285 -6.67 0.84 -19.95
CA GLU A 285 -6.13 2.15 -20.41
C GLU A 285 -7.07 3.35 -20.13
N THR A 286 -8.20 3.15 -19.45
CA THR A 286 -9.10 4.23 -19.03
C THR A 286 -9.64 3.99 -17.62
N LEU A 287 -9.88 5.07 -16.88
CA LEU A 287 -10.45 5.07 -15.55
C LEU A 287 -11.79 4.32 -15.50
N ARG A 288 -12.62 4.43 -16.54
CA ARG A 288 -13.89 3.67 -16.63
C ARG A 288 -13.69 2.17 -16.77
N ALA A 289 -12.74 1.74 -17.60
CA ALA A 289 -12.44 0.32 -17.75
C ALA A 289 -11.92 -0.24 -16.42
N TYR A 290 -10.96 0.45 -15.80
CA TYR A 290 -10.46 0.12 -14.47
C TYR A 290 -11.56 0.10 -13.40
N ALA A 291 -12.47 1.08 -13.40
CA ALA A 291 -13.60 1.11 -12.47
C ALA A 291 -14.52 -0.11 -12.61
N ALA A 292 -14.82 -0.51 -13.85
CA ALA A 292 -15.68 -1.65 -14.13
C ALA A 292 -15.00 -2.99 -13.79
N ASP A 293 -13.73 -3.11 -14.13
CA ASP A 293 -13.02 -4.38 -14.09
C ASP A 293 -12.26 -4.61 -12.79
N GLU A 294 -11.77 -3.57 -12.09
CA GLU A 294 -10.91 -3.70 -10.90
C GLU A 294 -11.48 -3.05 -9.63
N VAL A 295 -12.55 -2.26 -9.72
CA VAL A 295 -13.16 -1.61 -8.54
C VAL A 295 -14.57 -2.12 -8.24
N LEU A 296 -15.44 -2.21 -9.25
CA LEU A 296 -16.85 -2.53 -9.08
C LEU A 296 -17.06 -3.92 -8.44
N GLY A 297 -17.58 -3.94 -7.21
CA GLY A 297 -17.83 -5.14 -6.44
C GLY A 297 -16.56 -5.92 -6.03
N LYS A 298 -15.37 -5.35 -6.26
CA LYS A 298 -14.10 -6.02 -5.98
C LYS A 298 -13.72 -5.91 -4.51
N ARG A 299 -13.48 -7.07 -3.91
CA ARG A 299 -13.16 -7.23 -2.48
C ARG A 299 -11.67 -7.16 -2.18
N VAL A 300 -10.86 -6.98 -3.22
CA VAL A 300 -9.41 -6.88 -3.17
C VAL A 300 -9.04 -5.70 -4.06
N TRP A 301 -8.23 -4.79 -3.54
CA TRP A 301 -7.55 -3.76 -4.32
C TRP A 301 -6.06 -4.00 -4.23
N SER A 302 -5.37 -3.89 -5.36
CA SER A 302 -3.92 -4.03 -5.44
C SER A 302 -3.32 -2.81 -6.12
N PHE A 303 -2.17 -2.38 -5.62
CA PHE A 303 -1.43 -1.22 -6.11
C PHE A 303 0.03 -1.62 -6.27
N TRP A 304 0.67 -1.11 -7.32
CA TRP A 304 2.07 -1.34 -7.63
C TRP A 304 2.68 -0.04 -8.16
N TRP A 305 3.92 0.23 -7.79
CA TRP A 305 4.70 1.38 -8.26
C TRP A 305 6.01 0.88 -8.89
N ASP A 306 6.39 1.39 -10.06
CA ASP A 306 7.70 1.10 -10.70
C ASP A 306 8.83 2.00 -10.18
#